data_AF-A0A1F6DVV6-F1
#
_entry.id   AF-A0A1F6DVV6-F1
#
_cell.length_a   1.000
_cell.length_b   1.000
_cell.length_c   1.000
_cell.angle_alpha   90.00
_cell.angle_beta   90.00
_cell.angle_gamma   90.00
#
_symmetry.space_group_name_H-M   'P 1'
#
loop_
_entity.id
_entity.type
_entity.pdbx_description
1 polymer ?
#
loop_
_entity_poly.entity_id
_entity_poly.type
_entity_poly.pdbx_seq_one_letter_code
_entity_poly.pdbx_strand_id
1 'polypeptide(L)'
;MFGSIPVFKESPDTLRLPDEKEMRERLFERGPDSTDLRERFYPLLLRKGGQSLTPDGLVLLLSSALDEYSRMQPPPSVSNAGEFAEEYIRALTPRAKDLREKTITHWRVLYGKQETTE
;
A
#
# COMPACT_ATOMS: atom_id res chain seq x y z
N MET A 1 -15.97 -42.78 3.86
CA MET A 1 -16.43 -41.48 4.38
C MET A 1 -15.30 -40.49 4.18
N PHE A 2 -15.34 -39.68 3.12
CA PHE A 2 -14.39 -38.59 2.95
C PHE A 2 -15.08 -37.33 3.46
N GLY A 3 -14.58 -36.82 4.58
CA GLY A 3 -15.07 -35.57 5.16
C GLY A 3 -14.85 -34.44 4.16
N SER A 4 -15.95 -33.80 3.77
CA SER A 4 -15.89 -32.54 3.05
C SER A 4 -15.13 -31.54 3.92
N ILE A 5 -13.91 -31.18 3.49
CA ILE A 5 -13.22 -30.02 4.01
C ILE A 5 -14.12 -28.83 3.63
N PRO A 6 -14.64 -28.03 4.59
CA PRO A 6 -15.30 -26.80 4.23
C PRO A 6 -14.25 -25.92 3.56
N VAL A 7 -14.33 -25.79 2.24
CA VAL A 7 -13.70 -24.68 1.52
C VAL A 7 -14.42 -23.45 2.03
N PHE A 8 -13.86 -22.81 3.06
CA PHE A 8 -14.22 -21.46 3.41
C PHE A 8 -13.92 -20.62 2.18
N LYS A 9 -14.94 -20.44 1.35
CA LYS A 9 -15.00 -19.40 0.35
C LYS A 9 -15.22 -18.09 1.12
N GLU A 10 -14.22 -17.70 1.93
CA GLU A 10 -14.07 -16.29 2.25
C GLU A 10 -13.93 -15.64 0.89
N SER A 11 -14.98 -14.93 0.46
CA SER A 11 -14.82 -13.96 -0.60
C SER A 11 -13.59 -13.15 -0.20
N PRO A 12 -12.53 -13.08 -1.04
CA PRO A 12 -11.34 -12.38 -0.64
C PRO A 12 -11.79 -10.98 -0.25
N ASP A 13 -11.59 -10.58 1.01
CA ASP A 13 -12.06 -9.29 1.48
C ASP A 13 -11.34 -8.22 0.67
N THR A 14 -12.00 -7.74 -0.39
CA THR A 14 -11.38 -6.83 -1.33
C THR A 14 -11.62 -5.40 -0.87
N LEU A 15 -10.55 -4.62 -0.75
CA LEU A 15 -10.61 -3.18 -0.64
C LEU A 15 -10.77 -2.59 -2.04
N ARG A 16 -11.74 -1.70 -2.22
CA ARG A 16 -11.83 -0.87 -3.43
C ARG A 16 -11.03 0.40 -3.18
N LEU A 17 -9.98 0.59 -3.98
CA LEU A 17 -9.23 1.84 -3.96
C LEU A 17 -10.14 3.00 -4.39
N PRO A 18 -9.95 4.21 -3.83
CA PRO A 18 -10.55 5.41 -4.37
C PRO A 18 -10.17 5.59 -5.83
N ASP A 19 -10.94 6.39 -6.58
CA ASP A 19 -10.52 6.76 -7.93
C ASP A 19 -9.21 7.57 -7.92
N GLU A 20 -8.59 7.72 -9.09
CA GLU A 20 -7.29 8.38 -9.22
C GLU A 20 -7.28 9.79 -8.59
N LYS A 21 -8.38 10.55 -8.76
CA LYS A 21 -8.47 11.92 -8.25
C LYS A 21 -8.54 11.90 -6.72
N GLU A 22 -9.42 11.08 -6.14
CA GLU A 22 -9.54 10.97 -4.68
C GLU A 22 -8.25 10.41 -4.05
N MET A 23 -7.59 9.43 -4.69
CA MET A 23 -6.29 8.91 -4.21
C MET A 23 -5.24 10.02 -4.18
N ARG A 24 -5.18 10.87 -5.22
CA ARG A 24 -4.22 11.96 -5.30
C ARG A 24 -4.44 12.98 -4.19
N GLU A 25 -5.68 13.43 -4.00
CA GLU A 25 -6.04 14.36 -2.94
C GLU A 25 -5.63 13.81 -1.56
N ARG A 26 -5.93 12.54 -1.30
CA ARG A 26 -5.60 11.88 -0.02
C ARG A 26 -4.10 11.67 0.19
N LEU A 27 -3.36 11.29 -0.84
CA LEU A 27 -1.90 11.15 -0.76
C LEU A 27 -1.21 12.50 -0.54
N PHE A 28 -1.78 13.59 -1.07
CA PHE A 28 -1.25 14.94 -0.85
C PHE A 28 -1.59 15.46 0.55
N GLU A 29 -2.76 15.11 1.08
CA GLU A 29 -3.20 15.50 2.44
C GLU A 29 -2.49 14.69 3.54
N ARG A 30 -2.29 13.39 3.33
CA ARG A 30 -1.86 12.44 4.38
C ARG A 30 -0.49 11.83 4.16
N GLY A 31 0.00 11.83 2.93
CA GLY A 31 1.34 11.36 2.62
C GLY A 31 2.39 12.41 2.97
N PRO A 32 3.68 12.04 2.91
CA PRO A 32 4.76 12.97 3.20
C PRO A 32 4.77 14.17 2.25
N ASP A 33 5.14 15.33 2.80
CA ASP A 33 5.33 16.55 2.03
C ASP A 33 6.67 16.51 1.30
N SER A 34 6.69 15.87 0.13
CA SER A 34 7.86 15.81 -0.74
C SER A 34 7.45 15.92 -2.20
N THR A 35 8.04 16.89 -2.90
CA THR A 35 7.86 17.07 -4.35
C THR A 35 8.28 15.83 -5.12
N ASP A 36 9.40 15.19 -4.74
CA ASP A 36 9.91 14.00 -5.44
C ASP A 36 8.94 12.81 -5.31
N LEU A 37 8.34 12.62 -4.13
CA LEU A 37 7.30 11.61 -3.95
C LEU A 37 6.05 11.94 -4.77
N ARG A 38 5.61 13.19 -4.77
CA ARG A 38 4.41 13.64 -5.51
C ARG A 38 4.56 13.46 -7.02
N GLU A 39 5.73 13.76 -7.55
CA GLU A 39 5.98 13.77 -8.99
C GLU A 39 6.39 12.41 -9.55
N ARG A 40 6.97 11.53 -8.71
CA ARG A 40 7.62 10.31 -9.20
C ARG A 40 7.10 9.03 -8.56
N PHE A 41 6.86 9.04 -7.25
CA PHE A 41 6.36 7.86 -6.54
C PHE A 41 4.83 7.74 -6.60
N TYR A 42 4.08 8.79 -6.26
CA TYR A 42 2.61 8.77 -6.22
C TYR A 42 1.98 8.34 -7.55
N PRO A 43 2.48 8.78 -8.74
CA PRO A 43 1.94 8.30 -10.01
C PRO A 43 1.95 6.77 -10.17
N LEU A 44 2.88 6.05 -9.52
CA LEU A 44 2.93 4.59 -9.55
C LEU A 44 1.73 3.96 -8.83
N LEU A 45 1.31 4.57 -7.72
CA LEU A 45 0.13 4.15 -6.96
C LEU A 45 -1.16 4.55 -7.71
N LEU A 46 -1.23 5.81 -8.17
CA LEU A 46 -2.41 6.41 -8.81
C LEU A 46 -2.91 5.62 -10.03
N ARG A 47 -2.02 4.95 -10.77
CA ARG A 47 -2.36 4.05 -11.89
C ARG A 47 -3.33 2.92 -11.53
N LYS A 48 -3.50 2.63 -10.23
CA LYS A 48 -4.42 1.60 -9.72
C LYS A 48 -5.74 2.17 -9.18
N GLY A 49 -6.00 3.47 -9.39
CA GLY A 49 -7.25 4.12 -9.00
C GLY A 49 -8.50 3.35 -9.42
N GLY A 50 -9.43 3.22 -8.49
CA GLY A 50 -10.72 2.55 -8.66
C GLY A 50 -10.66 1.01 -8.72
N GLN A 51 -9.47 0.40 -8.67
CA GLN A 51 -9.31 -1.06 -8.69
C GLN A 51 -9.70 -1.68 -7.34
N SER A 52 -10.17 -2.93 -7.38
CA SER A 52 -10.39 -3.74 -6.19
C SER A 52 -9.18 -4.65 -5.98
N LEU A 53 -8.58 -4.59 -4.80
CA LEU A 53 -7.41 -5.37 -4.42
C LEU A 53 -7.72 -6.13 -3.13
N THR A 54 -6.97 -7.19 -2.86
CA THR A 54 -6.90 -7.75 -1.50
C THR A 54 -5.90 -6.94 -0.66
N PRO A 55 -5.89 -7.07 0.68
CA PRO A 55 -4.81 -6.56 1.52
C PRO A 55 -3.42 -6.94 0.99
N ASP A 56 -3.23 -8.21 0.64
CA ASP A 56 -1.97 -8.69 0.05
C ASP A 56 -1.67 -8.02 -1.30
N GLY A 57 -2.70 -7.85 -2.14
CA GLY A 57 -2.57 -7.15 -3.41
C GLY A 57 -2.14 -5.69 -3.24
N LEU A 58 -2.61 -5.01 -2.19
CA LEU A 58 -2.18 -3.65 -1.87
C LEU A 58 -0.74 -3.61 -1.35
N VAL A 59 -0.32 -4.59 -0.53
CA VAL A 59 1.07 -4.73 -0.09
C VAL A 59 2.01 -4.98 -1.29
N LEU A 60 1.61 -5.86 -2.22
CA LEU A 60 2.36 -6.13 -3.45
C LEU A 60 2.45 -4.92 -4.37
N LEU A 61 1.35 -4.16 -4.51
CA LEU A 61 1.35 -2.89 -5.23
C LEU A 61 2.37 -1.92 -4.63
N LEU A 62 2.32 -1.74 -3.31
CA LEU A 62 3.16 -0.76 -2.62
C LEU A 62 4.64 -1.14 -2.71
N SER A 63 4.97 -2.41 -2.45
CA SER A 63 6.34 -2.92 -2.56
C SER A 63 6.89 -2.81 -3.99
N SER A 64 6.08 -3.13 -5.00
CA SER A 64 6.49 -2.97 -6.41
C SER A 64 6.73 -1.50 -6.79
N ALA A 65 5.88 -0.59 -6.33
CA ALA A 65 6.04 0.85 -6.57
C ALA A 65 7.32 1.40 -5.89
N LEU A 66 7.62 0.94 -4.69
CA LEU A 66 8.83 1.33 -3.96
C LEU A 66 10.10 0.80 -4.64
N ASP A 67 10.08 -0.44 -5.12
CA ASP A 67 11.19 -1.01 -5.90
C ASP A 67 11.41 -0.22 -7.20
N GLU A 68 10.35 0.04 -7.98
CA GLU A 68 10.43 0.84 -9.20
C GLU A 68 10.98 2.25 -8.93
N TYR A 69 10.45 2.92 -7.90
CA TYR A 69 10.92 4.25 -7.49
C TYR A 69 12.40 4.24 -7.10
N SER A 70 12.86 3.26 -6.31
CA SER A 70 14.26 3.14 -5.88
C SER A 70 15.27 3.00 -7.04
N ARG A 71 14.81 2.50 -8.19
CA ARG A 71 15.64 2.25 -9.39
C ARG A 71 15.59 3.39 -10.40
N MET A 72 14.83 4.45 -10.16
CA MET A 72 14.67 5.54 -11.12
C MET A 72 15.97 6.36 -11.28
N GLN A 73 16.11 6.98 -12.46
CA GLN A 73 17.15 7.95 -12.77
C GLN A 73 16.53 9.32 -13.08
N PRO A 74 17.01 10.42 -12.48
CA PRO A 74 18.05 10.48 -11.44
C PRO A 74 17.61 9.76 -10.15
N PRO A 75 18.51 9.38 -9.23
CA PRO A 75 18.11 8.71 -8.00
C PRO A 75 17.03 9.51 -7.22
N PRO A 76 16.09 8.84 -6.55
CA PRO A 76 15.15 9.47 -5.64
C PRO A 76 15.83 10.35 -4.58
N SER A 77 15.22 11.49 -4.26
CA SER A 77 15.67 12.29 -3.12
C SER A 77 15.18 11.71 -1.78
N VAL A 78 14.08 10.94 -1.79
CA VAL A 78 13.57 10.22 -0.62
C VAL A 78 13.98 8.75 -0.70
N SER A 79 15.13 8.42 -0.13
CA SER A 79 15.71 7.07 -0.21
C SER A 79 14.90 6.01 0.55
N ASN A 80 14.19 6.40 1.61
CA ASN A 80 13.42 5.50 2.48
C ASN A 80 11.91 5.72 2.38
N ALA A 81 11.37 5.87 1.17
CA ALA A 81 9.92 6.06 0.98
C ALA A 81 9.05 4.96 1.66
N GLY A 82 9.60 3.75 1.86
CA GLY A 82 8.92 2.67 2.58
C GLY A 82 8.63 2.94 4.05
N GLU A 83 9.29 3.91 4.69
CA GLU A 83 9.00 4.31 6.08
C GLU A 83 7.60 4.95 6.21
N PHE A 84 7.04 5.45 5.11
CA PHE A 84 5.72 6.09 5.07
C PHE A 84 4.61 5.15 4.57
N ALA A 85 4.87 3.84 4.57
CA ALA A 85 3.94 2.85 4.02
C ALA A 85 2.59 2.85 4.72
N GLU A 86 2.56 3.06 6.03
CA GLU A 86 1.30 3.10 6.78
C GLU A 86 0.44 4.30 6.38
N GLU A 87 1.06 5.46 6.17
CA GLU A 87 0.43 6.68 5.69
C GLU A 87 -0.17 6.46 4.30
N TYR A 88 0.59 5.82 3.39
CA TYR A 88 0.08 5.45 2.06
C TYR A 88 -1.10 4.49 2.18
N ILE A 89 -0.98 3.42 2.96
CA ILE A 89 -2.08 2.46 3.15
C ILE A 89 -3.31 3.17 3.73
N ARG A 90 -3.15 4.03 4.74
CA ARG A 90 -4.25 4.81 5.34
C ARG A 90 -4.91 5.76 4.34
N ALA A 91 -4.12 6.41 3.48
CA ALA A 91 -4.63 7.27 2.42
C ALA A 91 -5.43 6.48 1.37
N LEU A 92 -4.98 5.27 1.03
CA LEU A 92 -5.58 4.44 -0.01
C LEU A 92 -6.76 3.58 0.47
N THR A 93 -6.95 3.43 1.77
CA THR A 93 -8.02 2.58 2.35
C THR A 93 -8.91 3.35 3.35
N PRO A 94 -9.47 4.51 2.97
CA PRO A 94 -10.13 5.39 3.93
C PRO A 94 -11.39 4.79 4.56
N ARG A 95 -12.12 3.97 3.79
CA ARG A 95 -13.44 3.42 4.18
C ARG A 95 -13.39 1.97 4.67
N ALA A 96 -12.24 1.31 4.63
CA ALA A 96 -12.10 -0.12 4.92
C ALA A 96 -11.26 -0.34 6.19
N LYS A 97 -11.80 -0.02 7.38
CA LYS A 97 -11.04 -0.01 8.64
C LYS A 97 -10.36 -1.35 8.93
N ASP A 98 -11.09 -2.46 8.89
CA ASP A 98 -10.54 -3.75 9.29
C ASP A 98 -9.50 -4.27 8.28
N LEU A 99 -9.78 -4.10 6.98
CA LEU A 99 -8.85 -4.48 5.91
C LEU A 99 -7.61 -3.60 5.86
N ARG A 100 -7.74 -2.32 6.21
CA ARG A 100 -6.61 -1.42 6.38
C ARG A 100 -5.68 -1.91 7.48
N GLU A 101 -6.20 -2.21 8.67
CA GLU A 101 -5.37 -2.68 9.78
C GLU A 101 -4.72 -4.04 9.45
N LYS A 102 -5.43 -4.92 8.72
CA LYS A 102 -4.85 -6.15 8.17
C LYS A 102 -3.71 -5.86 7.19
N THR A 103 -3.90 -4.93 6.27
CA THR A 103 -2.88 -4.52 5.28
C THR A 103 -1.64 -3.95 5.97
N ILE A 104 -1.83 -3.07 6.97
CA ILE A 104 -0.74 -2.50 7.78
C ILE A 104 0.01 -3.60 8.53
N THR A 105 -0.72 -4.54 9.14
CA THR A 105 -0.11 -5.68 9.82
C THR A 105 0.72 -6.53 8.87
N HIS A 106 0.19 -6.85 7.69
CA HIS A 106 0.93 -7.60 6.67
C HIS A 106 2.19 -6.86 6.22
N TRP A 107 2.09 -5.55 5.99
CA TRP A 107 3.25 -4.72 5.67
C TRP A 107 4.33 -4.79 6.76
N ARG A 108 3.95 -4.62 8.03
CA ARG A 108 4.89 -4.68 9.17
C ARG A 108 5.55 -6.05 9.30
N VAL A 109 4.82 -7.15 9.07
CA VAL A 109 5.37 -8.50 9.14
C VAL A 109 6.42 -8.73 8.05
N LEU A 110 6.19 -8.22 6.84
CA LEU A 110 7.08 -8.45 5.70
C LEU A 110 8.26 -7.47 5.62
N TYR A 111 8.02 -6.21 5.98
CA TYR A 111 8.94 -5.09 5.74
C TYR A 111 9.21 -4.22 6.96
N GLY A 112 8.51 -4.47 8.07
CA GLY A 112 8.83 -3.80 9.33
C GLY A 112 10.23 -4.17 9.78
N LYS A 113 11.06 -3.17 10.06
CA LYS A 113 12.35 -3.38 10.71
C LYS A 113 12.12 -4.14 12.02
N GLN A 114 12.86 -5.23 12.20
CA GLN A 114 13.14 -5.75 13.53
C GLN A 114 13.66 -4.57 14.36
N GLU A 115 13.04 -4.31 15.51
CA GLU A 115 13.66 -3.45 16.51
C GLU A 115 15.02 -4.07 16.82
N THR A 116 16.10 -3.60 16.19
CA THR A 116 17.43 -3.73 16.77
C THR A 116 17.41 -2.84 17.98
N THR A 117 17.07 -3.46 19.11
CA THR A 117 17.38 -2.95 20.44
C THR A 117 18.90 -2.81 20.50
N GLU A 118 19.39 -1.59 20.41
CA GLU A 118 20.72 -1.21 20.93
C GLU A 118 20.56 -0.64 22.34
#